data_AF-A0A950IZ15-F1
#
_entry.id   AF-A0A950IZ15-F1
#
_cell.length_a   1.000
_cell.length_b   1.000
_cell.length_c   1.000
_cell.angle_alpha   90.00
_cell.angle_beta   90.00
_cell.angle_gamma   90.00
#
_symmetry.space_group_name_H-M   'P 1'
#
loop_
_entity.id
_entity.type
_entity.pdbx_description
1 polymer ?
#
loop_
_entity_poly.entity_id
_entity_poly.type
_entity_poly.pdbx_seq_one_letter_code
_entity_poly.pdbx_strand_id
1 'polypeptide(L)'
;MLEEIIKNYLINTKGKDASLFNDPQLQVAALELDSLDMVEMLFEIEDRCGFQLPDPTRYPKMGFREMLADIEAAIREHNNGELPDLRLEGEQ
;
A
#
# COMPACT_ATOMS: atom_id res chain seq x y z
N MET A 1 -5.97 9.25 1.00
CA MET A 1 -6.72 8.15 0.34
C MET A 1 -5.89 6.86 0.27
N LEU A 2 -5.03 6.58 -0.74
CA LEU A 2 -4.26 5.30 -0.76
C LEU A 2 -3.39 5.12 0.49
N GLU A 3 -2.65 6.17 0.86
CA GLU A 3 -1.81 6.18 2.05
C GLU A 3 -2.60 5.76 3.31
N GLU A 4 -3.82 6.28 3.48
CA GLU A 4 -4.65 5.97 4.65
C GLU A 4 -5.17 4.54 4.63
N ILE A 5 -5.46 3.98 3.45
CA ILE A 5 -5.89 2.58 3.31
C ILE A 5 -4.76 1.65 3.75
N ILE A 6 -3.54 1.86 3.23
CA ILE A 6 -2.38 1.04 3.57
C ILE A 6 -2.01 1.22 5.05
N LYS A 7 -2.00 2.46 5.55
CA LYS A 7 -1.78 2.74 6.98
C LYS A 7 -2.82 2.03 7.85
N ASN A 8 -4.11 2.16 7.53
CA ASN A 8 -5.19 1.53 8.28
C ASN A 8 -5.06 0.00 8.23
N TYR A 9 -4.71 -0.59 7.09
CA TYR A 9 -4.48 -2.03 6.99
C TYR A 9 -3.31 -2.46 7.88
N LEU A 10 -2.17 -1.77 7.81
CA LEU A 10 -1.00 -2.11 8.63
C LEU A 10 -1.27 -1.94 10.13
N ILE A 11 -2.02 -0.92 10.52
CA ILE A 11 -2.38 -0.66 11.92
C ILE A 11 -3.41 -1.68 12.41
N ASN A 12 -4.51 -1.89 11.68
CA ASN A 12 -5.62 -2.74 12.13
C ASN A 12 -5.34 -4.24 11.93
N THR A 13 -4.74 -4.63 10.81
CA THR A 13 -4.50 -6.04 10.46
C THR A 13 -3.18 -6.54 11.01
N LYS A 14 -2.11 -5.73 10.92
CA LYS A 14 -0.75 -6.13 11.33
C LYS A 14 -0.31 -5.54 12.67
N GLY A 15 -1.15 -4.72 13.33
CA GLY A 15 -0.87 -4.15 14.65
C GLY A 15 0.30 -3.16 14.67
N LYS A 16 0.64 -2.54 13.52
CA LYS A 16 1.77 -1.61 13.43
C LYS A 16 1.44 -0.28 14.10
N ASP A 17 2.47 0.34 14.69
CA ASP A 17 2.33 1.63 15.35
C ASP A 17 2.08 2.76 14.35
N ALA A 18 1.00 3.53 14.56
CA ALA A 18 0.67 4.69 13.74
C ALA A 18 1.81 5.73 13.71
N SER A 19 2.59 5.80 14.79
CA SER A 19 3.73 6.70 14.94
C SER A 19 4.85 6.44 13.94
N LEU A 20 5.01 5.20 13.46
CA LEU A 20 6.04 4.84 12.48
C LEU A 20 5.84 5.61 11.17
N PHE A 21 4.59 5.84 10.79
CA PHE A 21 4.23 6.52 9.56
C PHE A 21 4.41 8.04 9.58
N ASN A 22 4.79 8.62 10.73
CA ASN A 22 5.20 10.01 10.81
C ASN A 22 6.63 10.21 10.31
N ASP A 23 7.42 9.13 10.22
CA ASP A 23 8.77 9.20 9.70
C ASP A 23 8.75 9.29 8.16
N PRO A 24 9.24 10.39 7.56
CA PRO A 24 9.22 10.57 6.11
C PRO A 24 10.21 9.67 5.38
N GLN A 25 11.15 9.04 6.09
CA GLN A 25 12.17 8.11 5.60
C GLN A 25 11.86 6.66 5.99
N LEU A 26 10.66 6.39 6.56
CA LEU A 26 10.22 5.06 6.94
C LEU A 26 10.45 4.07 5.80
N GLN A 27 11.24 3.04 6.05
CA GLN A 27 11.46 1.95 5.11
C GLN A 27 10.37 0.91 5.27
N VAL A 28 9.92 0.30 4.18
CA VAL A 28 8.96 -0.81 4.25
C VAL A 28 9.56 -1.98 5.04
N ALA A 29 10.86 -2.25 4.89
CA ALA A 29 11.56 -3.24 5.72
C ALA A 29 11.53 -2.93 7.22
N ALA A 30 11.44 -1.66 7.63
CA ALA A 30 11.34 -1.26 9.03
C ALA A 30 9.95 -1.55 9.63
N LEU A 31 8.96 -1.84 8.78
CA LEU A 31 7.68 -2.37 9.23
C LEU A 31 7.80 -3.81 9.70
N GLU A 32 8.94 -4.50 9.53
CA GLU A 32 9.13 -5.90 9.92
C GLU A 32 7.96 -6.78 9.43
N LEU A 33 7.65 -6.64 8.14
CA LEU A 33 6.65 -7.47 7.46
C LEU A 33 7.33 -8.74 6.99
N ASP A 34 6.77 -9.89 7.34
CA ASP A 34 7.20 -11.16 6.77
C ASP A 34 6.89 -11.21 5.27
N SER A 35 7.59 -12.07 4.53
CA SER A 35 7.33 -12.28 3.10
C SER A 35 5.87 -12.62 2.82
N LEU A 36 5.21 -13.33 3.74
CA LEU A 36 3.78 -13.62 3.67
C LEU A 36 2.93 -12.37 3.89
N ASP A 37 3.21 -11.60 4.95
CA ASP A 37 2.49 -10.36 5.25
C ASP A 37 2.55 -9.36 4.09
N MET A 38 3.71 -9.29 3.45
CA MET A 38 3.95 -8.44 2.29
C MET A 38 3.06 -8.86 1.12
N VAL A 39 3.03 -10.15 0.80
CA VAL A 39 2.20 -10.68 -0.28
C VAL A 39 0.72 -10.48 0.04
N GLU A 40 0.27 -10.74 1.26
CA GLU A 40 -1.13 -10.50 1.67
C GLU A 40 -1.52 -9.03 1.54
N MET A 41 -0.66 -8.11 2.01
CA MET A 41 -0.89 -6.68 1.88
C MET A 41 -1.02 -6.27 0.41
N LEU A 42 -0.10 -6.75 -0.44
CA LEU A 42 -0.10 -6.42 -1.86
C LEU A 42 -1.33 -6.99 -2.55
N PHE A 43 -1.69 -8.25 -2.29
CA PHE A 43 -2.92 -8.85 -2.81
C PHE A 43 -4.17 -8.06 -2.40
N GLU A 44 -4.23 -7.59 -1.16
CA GLU A 44 -5.38 -6.79 -0.71
C GLU A 44 -5.43 -5.43 -1.45
N ILE A 45 -4.29 -4.81 -1.70
CA ILE A 45 -4.21 -3.57 -2.49
C ILE A 45 -4.61 -3.85 -3.94
N GLU A 46 -4.12 -4.95 -4.53
CA GLU A 46 -4.43 -5.37 -5.90
C GLU A 46 -5.92 -5.66 -6.08
N ASP A 47 -6.53 -6.40 -5.14
CA ASP A 47 -7.95 -6.71 -5.11
C ASP A 47 -8.80 -5.45 -4.98
N ARG A 48 -8.45 -4.56 -4.03
CA ARG A 48 -9.13 -3.27 -3.83
C ARG A 48 -9.02 -2.35 -5.04
N CYS A 49 -7.87 -2.33 -5.71
CA CYS A 49 -7.65 -1.42 -6.84
C CYS A 49 -8.06 -2.05 -8.19
N GLY A 50 -8.35 -3.36 -8.23
CA GLY A 50 -8.72 -4.08 -9.44
C GLY A 50 -7.60 -4.20 -10.48
N PHE A 51 -6.33 -4.12 -10.08
CA PHE A 51 -5.18 -4.28 -10.98
C PHE A 51 -3.97 -4.87 -10.24
N GLN A 52 -3.02 -5.45 -10.98
CA GLN A 52 -1.82 -6.04 -10.39
C GLN A 52 -0.67 -5.04 -10.25
N LEU A 53 0.00 -5.09 -9.10
CA LEU A 53 1.11 -4.21 -8.79
C LEU A 53 2.43 -4.70 -9.45
N PRO A 54 3.28 -3.76 -9.90
CA PRO A 54 4.57 -4.09 -10.49
C PRO A 54 5.55 -4.62 -9.42
N ASP A 55 5.80 -5.93 -9.48
CA ASP A 55 6.80 -6.70 -8.73
C ASP A 55 6.81 -6.49 -7.20
N PRO A 56 6.17 -7.39 -6.43
CA PRO A 56 6.15 -7.38 -4.96
C PRO A 56 7.50 -7.26 -4.26
N THR A 57 8.56 -7.75 -4.91
CA THR A 57 9.87 -7.92 -4.28
C THR A 57 10.67 -6.62 -4.21
N ARG A 58 10.21 -5.57 -4.91
CA ARG A 58 10.86 -4.25 -4.90
C ARG A 58 10.45 -3.40 -3.70
N TYR A 59 9.21 -3.49 -3.27
CA TYR A 59 8.64 -2.66 -2.21
C TYR A 59 9.37 -2.75 -0.86
N PRO A 60 9.82 -3.93 -0.37
CA PRO A 60 10.59 -4.02 0.85
C PRO A 60 11.87 -3.20 0.86
N LYS A 61 12.45 -2.92 -0.32
CA LYS A 61 13.72 -2.19 -0.49
C LYS A 61 13.54 -0.69 -0.66
N MET A 62 12.30 -0.21 -0.71
CA MET A 62 11.95 1.19 -0.94
C MET A 62 11.43 1.85 0.34
N GLY A 63 11.44 3.18 0.36
CA GLY A 63 10.71 3.94 1.37
C GLY A 63 9.20 3.70 1.26
N PHE A 64 8.50 3.71 2.38
CA PHE A 64 7.04 3.59 2.44
C PHE A 64 6.35 4.64 1.54
N ARG A 65 6.87 5.88 1.54
CA ARG A 65 6.37 6.95 0.67
C ARG A 65 6.66 6.71 -0.81
N GLU A 66 7.80 6.08 -1.12
CA GLU A 66 8.13 5.71 -2.50
C GLU A 66 7.22 4.59 -2.99
N MET A 67 6.99 3.56 -2.17
CA MET A 67 6.01 2.50 -2.44
C MET A 67 4.63 3.09 -2.72
N LEU A 68 4.17 4.03 -1.90
CA LEU A 68 2.88 4.70 -2.10
C LEU A 68 2.82 5.46 -3.42
N ALA A 69 3.83 6.29 -3.71
CA ALA A 69 3.88 7.06 -4.95
C ALA A 69 3.93 6.14 -6.19
N ASP A 70 4.62 5.01 -6.07
CA ASP A 70 4.73 4.01 -7.12
C ASP A 70 3.41 3.28 -7.38
N ILE A 71 2.72 2.86 -6.32
CA ILE A 71 1.38 2.28 -6.41
C ILE A 71 0.39 3.30 -7.00
N GLU A 72 0.40 4.55 -6.53
CA GLU A 72 -0.45 5.61 -7.07
C GLU A 72 -0.17 5.88 -8.55
N ALA A 73 1.11 5.87 -8.96
CA ALA A 73 1.49 6.02 -10.36
C ALA A 73 0.95 4.86 -11.19
N ALA A 74 1.12 3.62 -10.74
CA ALA A 74 0.63 2.43 -11.42
C ALA A 74 -0.91 2.43 -11.54
N ILE A 75 -1.61 2.82 -10.47
CA ILE A 75 -3.07 3.00 -10.46
C ILE A 75 -3.48 3.99 -11.55
N ARG A 76 -2.86 5.18 -11.58
CA ARG A 76 -3.16 6.22 -12.57
C ARG A 76 -2.87 5.74 -13.98
N GLU A 77 -1.72 5.13 -14.22
CA GLU A 77 -1.37 4.59 -15.54
C GLU A 77 -2.40 3.56 -16.02
N HIS A 78 -2.91 2.71 -15.12
CA HIS A 78 -3.94 1.73 -15.44
C HIS A 78 -5.32 2.36 -15.67
N ASN A 79 -5.65 3.45 -14.97
CA ASN A 79 -6.95 4.12 -15.02
C ASN A 79 -6.95 5.38 -15.92
N ASN A 80 -6.20 5.38 -17.03
CA ASN A 80 -6.13 6.50 -18.00
C ASN A 80 -5.70 7.85 -17.39
N GLY A 81 -4.91 7.83 -16.32
CA GLY A 81 -4.43 8.99 -15.59
C GLY A 81 -5.30 9.40 -14.40
N GLU A 82 -6.43 8.72 -14.17
CA GLU A 82 -7.31 8.99 -13.04
C GLU A 82 -6.95 8.10 -11.84
N LEU A 83 -6.99 8.64 -10.63
CA LEU A 83 -7.06 7.79 -9.45
C LEU A 83 -8.54 7.38 -9.33
N PRO A 84 -8.90 6.11 -9.54
CA PRO A 84 -10.25 5.65 -9.25
C PRO A 84 -10.54 5.99 -7.80
N ASP A 85 -11.81 6.18 -7.49
CA ASP A 85 -12.22 6.50 -6.14
C ASP A 85 -11.92 5.29 -5.26
N LEU A 86 -10.74 5.27 -4.63
CA LEU A 86 -10.28 4.28 -3.65
C LEU A 86 -11.09 4.41 -2.34
N ARG A 87 -12.36 4.81 -2.42
CA ARG A 87 -13.30 4.72 -1.32
C ARG A 87 -13.37 3.26 -0.92
N LEU A 88 -13.30 3.04 0.38
CA LEU A 88 -13.68 1.77 0.99
C LEU A 88 -15.09 1.47 0.47
N GLU A 89 -15.22 0.60 -0.55
CA GLU A 89 -16.52 0.04 -0.94
C GLU A 89 -16.95 -0.93 0.16
N GLY A 90 -17.40 -0.34 1.26
CA GLY A 90 -18.29 -0.91 2.25
C GLY A 90 -19.65 -0.25 2.13
N GLU A 91 -20.17 -0.13 0.90
CA GLU A 91 -21.58 0.16 0.65
C GLU A 91 -22.04 -0.69 -0.53
N GLN A 92 -22.48 -1.93 -0.26
CA GLN A 92 -23.85 -2.44 -0.53
C GLN A 92 -24.13 -3.69 0.31
#